data_AF-A0A967CTB5-F1
#
_entry.id   AF-A0A967CTB5-F1
#
_cell.length_a   1.000
_cell.length_b   1.000
_cell.length_c   1.000
_cell.angle_alpha   90.00
_cell.angle_beta   90.00
_cell.angle_gamma   90.00
#
_symmetry.space_group_name_H-M   'P 1'
#
loop_
_entity.id
_entity.type
_entity.pdbx_description
1 polymer ?
#
loop_
_entity_poly.entity_id
_entity_poly.type
_entity_poly.pdbx_seq_one_letter_code
_entity_poly.pdbx_strand_id
1 'polypeptide(L)'
;MTLQVIKSLSGKPEFVLIPVAVYNALREEIEDEIAGLEAAAEKSGEYAPFALQDYVDNPVALARMKANVTQQELAKRLGVSQAYISKVERQAKVTLKLLSKVNSALARKAGSRSAR
;
A
#
# COMPACT_ATOMS: atom_id res chain seq x y z
N MET A 1 -35.57 -13.81 9.97
CA MET A 1 -34.87 -12.54 10.23
C MET A 1 -35.13 -11.60 9.06
N THR A 2 -35.45 -10.34 9.31
CA THR A 2 -35.58 -9.33 8.25
C THR A 2 -34.21 -8.69 8.05
N LEU A 3 -33.58 -8.94 6.90
CA LEU A 3 -32.30 -8.32 6.54
C LEU A 3 -32.57 -6.87 6.12
N GLN A 4 -31.99 -5.92 6.83
CA GLN A 4 -32.06 -4.51 6.45
C GLN A 4 -30.89 -4.19 5.51
N VAL A 5 -31.23 -3.67 4.33
CA VAL A 5 -30.27 -3.34 3.29
C VAL A 5 -30.25 -1.84 3.08
N ILE A 6 -29.07 -1.23 3.19
CA ILE A 6 -28.84 0.17 2.85
C ILE A 6 -28.43 0.21 1.37
N LYS A 7 -29.13 1.04 0.60
CA LYS A 7 -28.90 1.21 -0.84
C LYS A 7 -28.07 2.46 -1.09
N SER A 8 -27.24 2.42 -2.13
CA SER A 8 -26.52 3.56 -2.66
C SER A 8 -27.46 4.60 -3.27
N LEU A 9 -26.93 5.77 -3.64
CA LEU A 9 -27.68 6.82 -4.33
C LEU A 9 -28.25 6.38 -5.69
N SER A 10 -27.66 5.35 -6.31
CA SER A 10 -28.16 4.73 -7.55
C SER A 10 -29.18 3.61 -7.28
N GLY A 11 -29.58 3.40 -6.02
CA GLY A 11 -30.57 2.40 -5.62
C GLY A 11 -30.03 0.97 -5.53
N LYS A 12 -28.73 0.77 -5.76
CA LYS A 12 -28.08 -0.55 -5.65
C LYS A 12 -27.85 -0.91 -4.19
N PRO A 13 -28.04 -2.17 -3.77
CA PRO A 13 -27.73 -2.59 -2.40
C PRO A 13 -26.23 -2.47 -2.16
N GLU A 14 -25.85 -1.75 -1.10
CA GLU A 14 -24.43 -1.46 -0.79
C GLU A 14 -24.01 -2.03 0.56
N PHE A 15 -24.90 -2.00 1.57
CA PHE A 15 -24.62 -2.56 2.89
C PHE A 15 -25.79 -3.39 3.40
N VAL A 16 -25.49 -4.42 4.21
CA VAL A 16 -26.48 -5.23 4.93
C VAL A 16 -26.21 -5.12 6.42
N LEU A 17 -27.24 -4.81 7.20
CA LEU A 17 -27.18 -4.78 8.66
C LEU A 17 -27.50 -6.17 9.21
N ILE A 18 -26.57 -6.69 9.99
CA ILE A 18 -26.68 -7.98 10.67
C ILE A 18 -26.40 -7.81 12.17
N PRO A 19 -27.15 -8.49 13.07
CA PRO A 19 -26.82 -8.49 14.48
C PRO A 19 -25.41 -9.02 14.73
N VAL A 20 -24.71 -8.41 15.68
CA VAL A 20 -23.29 -8.73 15.98
C VAL A 20 -23.07 -10.20 16.33
N ALA A 21 -24.04 -10.85 16.99
CA ALA A 21 -23.96 -12.27 17.32
C ALA A 21 -23.96 -13.17 16.07
N VAL A 22 -24.74 -12.79 15.05
CA VAL A 22 -24.80 -13.51 13.76
C VAL A 22 -23.53 -13.27 12.97
N TYR A 23 -23.04 -12.02 12.93
CA TYR A 23 -21.75 -11.71 12.31
C TYR A 23 -20.61 -12.53 12.92
N ASN A 24 -20.50 -12.56 14.25
CA ASN A 24 -19.43 -13.29 14.92
C ASN A 24 -19.51 -14.81 14.66
N ALA A 25 -20.71 -15.38 14.57
CA ALA A 25 -20.90 -16.80 14.29
C ALA A 25 -20.52 -17.18 12.86
N LEU A 26 -20.75 -16.28 11.90
CA LEU A 26 -20.52 -16.51 10.47
C LEU A 26 -19.24 -15.83 9.95
N ARG A 27 -18.43 -15.26 10.84
CA ARG A 27 -17.33 -14.38 10.46
C ARG A 27 -16.32 -15.07 9.54
N GLU A 28 -15.92 -16.29 9.90
CA GLU A 28 -14.94 -17.06 9.13
C GLU A 28 -15.47 -17.38 7.73
N GLU A 29 -16.72 -17.85 7.62
CA GLU A 29 -17.38 -18.14 6.34
C GLU A 29 -17.51 -16.87 5.46
N ILE A 30 -17.84 -15.72 6.07
CA ILE A 30 -17.92 -14.43 5.36
C ILE A 30 -16.54 -14.02 4.84
N GLU A 31 -15.49 -14.12 5.67
CA GLU A 31 -14.11 -13.77 5.29
C GLU A 31 -13.60 -14.68 4.15
N ASP A 32 -13.87 -15.99 4.22
CA ASP A 32 -13.50 -16.95 3.19
C ASP A 32 -14.20 -16.69 1.84
N GLU A 33 -15.51 -16.43 1.85
CA GLU A 33 -16.27 -16.10 0.64
C GLU A 33 -15.83 -14.76 0.03
N ILE A 34 -15.55 -13.75 0.85
CA ILE A 34 -15.00 -12.47 0.38
C ILE A 34 -13.64 -12.70 -0.29
N ALA A 35 -12.75 -13.47 0.32
CA ALA A 35 -11.45 -13.78 -0.28
C ALA A 35 -11.59 -14.51 -1.62
N GLY A 36 -12.57 -15.43 -1.74
CA GLY A 36 -12.90 -16.11 -2.99
C GLY A 36 -13.40 -15.15 -4.08
N LEU A 37 -14.26 -14.20 -3.71
CA LEU A 37 -14.77 -13.16 -4.62
C LEU A 37 -13.68 -12.17 -5.03
N GLU A 38 -12.82 -11.74 -4.12
CA GLU A 38 -11.67 -10.86 -4.40
C GLU A 38 -10.71 -11.55 -5.37
N ALA A 39 -10.36 -12.82 -5.13
CA ALA A 39 -9.52 -13.59 -6.04
C ALA A 39 -10.17 -13.80 -7.42
N ALA A 40 -11.49 -13.85 -7.50
CA ALA A 40 -12.23 -13.89 -8.77
C ALA A 40 -12.29 -12.51 -9.46
N ALA A 41 -12.44 -11.43 -8.69
CA ALA A 41 -12.45 -10.05 -9.16
C ALA A 41 -11.07 -9.59 -9.65
N GLU A 42 -9.99 -10.06 -9.02
CA GLU A 42 -8.61 -9.87 -9.50
C GLU A 42 -8.41 -10.54 -10.87
N LYS A 43 -9.07 -11.68 -11.12
CA LYS A 43 -9.05 -12.35 -12.43
C LYS A 43 -9.91 -11.64 -13.47
N SER A 44 -11.01 -10.99 -13.07
CA SER A 44 -11.86 -10.22 -13.98
C SER A 44 -11.37 -8.79 -14.22
N GLY A 45 -10.42 -8.30 -13.42
CA GLY A 45 -9.88 -6.93 -13.50
C GLY A 45 -10.80 -5.86 -12.94
N GLU A 46 -11.88 -6.24 -12.23
CA GLU A 46 -12.88 -5.31 -11.69
C GLU A 46 -12.42 -4.66 -10.37
N TYR A 47 -11.52 -5.33 -9.64
CA TYR A 47 -10.85 -4.80 -8.46
C TYR A 47 -9.34 -4.84 -8.66
N ALA A 48 -8.68 -3.68 -8.62
CA ALA A 48 -7.23 -3.55 -8.70
C ALA A 48 -6.69 -3.12 -7.33
N PRO A 49 -5.83 -3.93 -6.68
CA PRO A 49 -5.17 -3.54 -5.44
C PRO A 49 -4.38 -2.23 -5.60
N PHE A 50 -4.38 -1.38 -4.58
CA PHE A 50 -3.58 -0.15 -4.60
C PHE A 50 -2.08 -0.48 -4.60
N ALA A 51 -1.44 -0.30 -5.76
CA ALA A 51 -0.03 -0.56 -5.95
C ALA A 51 0.74 0.76 -6.14
N LEU A 52 1.70 1.04 -5.24
CA LEU A 52 2.47 2.29 -5.28
C LEU A 52 3.20 2.52 -6.62
N GLN A 53 3.62 1.44 -7.28
CA GLN A 53 4.29 1.52 -8.59
C GLN A 53 3.43 2.13 -9.69
N ASP A 54 2.10 2.13 -9.53
CA ASP A 54 1.18 2.66 -10.53
C ASP A 54 1.03 4.19 -10.43
N TYR A 55 1.52 4.78 -9.33
CA TYR A 55 1.38 6.21 -9.02
C TYR A 55 2.72 6.93 -8.84
N VAL A 56 3.84 6.19 -8.82
CA VAL A 56 5.17 6.74 -8.53
C VAL A 56 6.17 6.30 -9.59
N ASP A 57 6.43 7.18 -10.55
CA ASP A 57 7.38 6.92 -11.65
C ASP A 57 8.83 6.89 -11.17
N ASN A 58 9.18 7.72 -10.18
CA ASN A 58 10.56 7.86 -9.78
C ASN A 58 11.02 6.66 -8.92
N PRO A 59 12.04 5.90 -9.37
CA PRO A 59 12.44 4.67 -8.68
C PRO A 59 13.05 4.94 -7.29
N VAL A 60 13.61 6.12 -7.05
CA VAL A 60 14.14 6.50 -5.74
C VAL A 60 13.00 6.80 -4.77
N ALA A 61 11.99 7.55 -5.22
CA ALA A 61 10.79 7.81 -4.42
C ALA A 61 10.07 6.50 -4.07
N LEU A 62 9.91 5.61 -5.05
CA LEU A 62 9.28 4.31 -4.88
C LEU A 62 10.04 3.45 -3.86
N ALA A 63 11.37 3.33 -3.98
CA ALA A 63 12.20 2.58 -3.03
C ALA A 63 12.11 3.15 -1.61
N ARG A 64 12.13 4.49 -1.48
CA ARG A 64 12.00 5.17 -0.19
C ARG A 64 10.64 4.90 0.46
N MET A 65 9.55 5.01 -0.30
CA MET A 65 8.20 4.77 0.20
C MET A 65 7.99 3.31 0.59
N LYS A 66 8.49 2.36 -0.21
CA LYS A 66 8.50 0.92 0.13
C LYS A 66 9.27 0.63 1.43
N ALA A 67 10.32 1.40 1.71
CA ALA A 67 11.09 1.30 2.95
C ALA A 67 10.47 2.08 4.15
N ASN A 68 9.34 2.78 3.94
CA ASN A 68 8.69 3.65 4.91
C ASN A 68 9.65 4.70 5.53
N VAL A 69 10.41 5.39 4.67
CA VAL A 69 11.43 6.38 5.05
C VAL A 69 11.04 7.77 4.55
N THR A 70 11.30 8.81 5.35
CA THR A 70 11.08 10.21 4.92
C THR A 70 12.24 10.71 4.05
N GLN A 71 12.02 11.75 3.24
CA GLN A 71 13.11 12.35 2.44
C GLN A 71 14.27 12.84 3.31
N GLN A 72 13.97 13.40 4.50
CA GLN A 72 14.99 13.83 5.45
C GLN A 72 15.81 12.65 6.00
N GLU A 73 15.16 11.54 6.34
CA GLU A 73 15.87 10.36 6.84
C GLU A 73 16.72 9.71 5.74
N LEU A 74 16.23 9.64 4.50
CA LEU A 74 17.03 9.18 3.37
C LEU A 74 18.25 10.10 3.13
N ALA A 75 18.05 11.42 3.20
CA ALA A 75 19.11 12.40 3.06
C ALA A 75 20.20 12.22 4.13
N LYS A 76 19.81 12.03 5.40
CA LYS A 76 20.74 11.72 6.50
C LYS A 76 21.54 10.45 6.25
N ARG A 77 20.91 9.38 5.75
CA ARG A 77 21.60 8.10 5.45
C ARG A 77 22.59 8.22 4.29
N LEU A 78 22.34 9.13 3.36
CA LEU A 78 23.19 9.36 2.19
C LEU A 78 24.21 10.49 2.41
N GLY A 79 24.15 11.22 3.52
CA GLY A 79 25.02 12.36 3.78
C GLY A 79 24.78 13.54 2.82
N VAL A 80 23.55 13.73 2.37
CA VAL A 80 23.15 14.80 1.43
C VAL A 80 22.06 15.67 2.02
N SER A 81 21.72 16.78 1.36
CA SER A 81 20.61 17.64 1.80
C SER A 81 19.24 17.06 1.43
N GLN A 82 18.21 17.37 2.21
CA GLN A 82 16.83 16.99 1.86
C GLN A 82 16.38 17.62 0.54
N ALA A 83 16.82 18.86 0.25
CA ALA A 83 16.56 19.52 -1.03
C ALA A 83 17.14 18.74 -2.23
N TYR A 84 18.30 18.10 -2.07
CA TYR A 84 18.87 17.23 -3.09
C TYR A 84 17.99 16.00 -3.35
N ILE A 85 17.50 15.33 -2.30
CA ILE A 85 16.57 14.20 -2.44
C ILE A 85 15.26 14.65 -3.12
N SER A 86 14.69 15.78 -2.71
CA SER A 86 13.51 16.36 -3.36
C SER A 86 13.74 16.65 -4.86
N LYS A 87 14.93 17.13 -5.22
CA LYS A 87 15.29 17.36 -6.64
C LYS A 87 15.38 16.04 -7.40
N VAL A 88 16.02 15.02 -6.82
CA VAL A 88 16.16 13.69 -7.44
C VAL A 88 14.80 13.03 -7.64
N GLU A 89 13.90 13.09 -6.66
CA GLU A 89 12.56 12.49 -6.75
C GLU A 89 11.65 13.17 -7.78
N ARG A 90 11.95 14.42 -8.16
CA ARG A 90 11.24 15.16 -9.23
C ARG A 90 11.80 14.92 -10.63
N GLN A 91 12.96 14.26 -10.76
CA GLN A 91 13.53 13.96 -12.07
C GLN A 91 12.86 12.72 -12.68
N ALA A 92 12.56 12.77 -13.98
CA ALA A 92 11.97 11.64 -14.69
C ALA A 92 12.94 10.46 -14.85
N LYS A 93 14.25 10.73 -14.90
CA LYS A 93 15.28 9.70 -15.04
C LYS A 93 16.29 9.81 -13.90
N VAL A 94 16.59 8.68 -13.30
CA VAL A 94 17.62 8.55 -12.26
C VAL A 94 18.68 7.57 -12.74
N THR A 95 19.95 7.85 -12.43
CA THR A 95 21.05 6.96 -12.80
C THR A 95 21.03 5.69 -11.96
N LEU A 96 21.37 4.55 -12.56
CA LEU A 96 21.48 3.26 -11.86
C LEU A 96 22.44 3.33 -10.66
N LYS A 97 23.52 4.12 -10.79
CA LYS A 97 24.50 4.36 -9.72
C LYS A 97 23.89 5.06 -8.49
N LEU A 98 22.94 5.97 -8.70
CA LEU A 98 22.26 6.63 -7.59
C LEU A 98 21.26 5.69 -6.94
N LEU A 99 20.48 4.96 -7.75
CA LEU A 99 19.51 3.99 -7.26
C LEU A 99 20.17 2.88 -6.44
N SER A 100 21.32 2.35 -6.89
CA SER A 100 22.07 1.35 -6.12
C SER A 100 22.55 1.89 -4.77
N LYS A 101 23.06 3.12 -4.72
CA LYS A 101 23.43 3.78 -3.46
C LYS A 101 22.24 3.96 -2.51
N VAL A 102 21.08 4.36 -3.04
CA VAL A 102 19.84 4.49 -2.26
C VAL A 102 19.45 3.15 -1.65
N ASN A 103 19.39 2.09 -2.46
CA ASN A 103 19.03 0.76 -1.98
C ASN A 103 19.99 0.26 -0.88
N SER A 104 21.31 0.45 -1.06
CA SER A 104 22.31 0.12 -0.04
C SER A 104 22.18 0.96 1.25
N ALA A 105 21.73 2.21 1.14
CA ALA A 105 21.46 3.06 2.31
C ALA A 105 20.17 2.65 3.03
N LEU A 106 19.16 2.14 2.32
CA LEU A 106 17.92 1.66 2.90
C LEU A 106 18.09 0.29 3.59
N ALA A 107 18.84 -0.63 2.98
CA ALA A 107 19.08 -1.97 3.51
C ALA A 107 19.81 -1.98 4.86
N ARG A 108 20.75 -1.05 5.08
CA ARG A 108 21.60 -1.01 6.29
C ARG A 108 20.86 -0.82 7.63
N LYS A 109 19.57 -0.43 7.64
CA LYS A 109 18.78 -0.24 8.88
C LYS A 109 17.62 -1.23 9.05
N ALA A 110 17.33 -2.08 8.04
CA ALA A 110 16.30 -3.11 8.19
C ALA A 110 16.64 -4.12 9.30
N GLY A 111 17.93 -4.29 9.63
CA GLY A 111 18.39 -5.15 10.72
C GLY A 111 18.27 -4.59 12.15
N SER A 112 17.79 -3.35 12.35
CA SER A 112 17.79 -2.71 13.69
C SER A 112 16.40 -2.52 14.31
N ARG A 113 15.34 -3.13 13.75
CA ARG A 113 13.95 -3.00 14.27
C ARG A 113 13.33 -4.31 14.77
N SER A 114 14.09 -5.41 14.82
CA SER A 114 13.62 -6.71 15.34
C SER A 114 13.95 -6.95 16.83
N ALA A 115 14.03 -5.90 17.64
CA ALA A 115 14.27 -6.02 19.07
C ALA A 115 13.64 -4.83 19.81
N ARG A 116 12.34 -4.89 20.02
CA ARG A 116 11.65 -4.28 21.16
C ARG A 116 10.24 -4.80 21.28
#